data_AF-A0AAJ3CX21-F1
#
_entry.id   AF-A0AAJ3CX21-F1
#
_cell.length_a   1.000
_cell.length_b   1.000
_cell.length_c   1.000
_cell.angle_alpha   90.00
_cell.angle_beta   90.00
_cell.angle_gamma   90.00
#
_symmetry.space_group_name_H-M   'P 1'
#
loop_
_entity.id
_entity.type
_entity.pdbx_description
1 polymer ?
#
loop_
_entity_poly.entity_id
_entity_poly.type
_entity_poly.pdbx_seq_one_letter_code
_entity_poly.pdbx_strand_id
1 'polypeptide(L)' 'MIFLTPEEYKKRFNSAQGEILLIYLSNADLNLSRVLEKDLLMGAFLDTDFQVYYVGEYLIALQNYIRSKL' A
#
# COMPACT_ATOMS: atom_id res chain seq x y z
N MET A 1 2.01 18.86 -3.37
CA MET A 1 2.53 17.58 -3.88
C MET A 1 4.04 17.68 -3.91
N ILE A 2 4.71 16.87 -3.10
CA ILE A 2 6.17 16.81 -2.97
C ILE A 2 6.70 15.79 -3.96
N PHE A 3 7.70 16.16 -4.76
CA PHE A 3 8.44 15.21 -5.59
C PHE A 3 9.54 14.60 -4.75
N LEU A 4 9.48 13.28 -4.54
CA LEU A 4 10.53 12.58 -3.81
C LEU A 4 11.71 12.27 -4.71
N THR A 5 12.91 12.42 -4.16
CA THR A 5 14.10 11.78 -4.74
C THR A 5 14.01 10.25 -4.59
N PRO A 6 14.72 9.47 -5.43
CA PRO A 6 14.76 8.02 -5.30
C PRO A 6 15.18 7.52 -3.91
N GLU A 7 16.09 8.23 -3.23
CA GLU A 7 16.53 7.87 -1.88
C GLU A 7 15.46 8.13 -0.82
N GLU A 8 14.70 9.21 -0.92
CA GLU A 8 13.58 9.48 -0.01
C GLU A 8 12.45 8.48 -0.21
N TYR A 9 12.16 8.11 -1.47
CA TYR A 9 11.24 7.02 -1.77
C TYR A 9 11.68 5.72 -1.11
N LYS A 10 12.94 5.33 -1.31
CA LYS A 10 13.51 4.10 -0.76
C LYS A 10 13.45 4.08 0.76
N LYS A 11 13.76 5.19 1.41
CA LYS A 11 13.68 5.32 2.87
C LYS A 11 12.25 5.09 3.38
N ARG A 12 11.25 5.72 2.77
CA ARG A 12 9.83 5.57 3.13
C ARG A 12 9.33 4.14 2.88
N PHE A 13 9.66 3.57 1.73
CA PHE A 13 9.31 2.20 1.41
C PHE A 13 9.91 1.20 2.41
N ASN A 14 11.20 1.35 2.73
CA ASN A 14 11.87 0.49 3.70
C ASN A 14 11.25 0.60 5.10
N SER A 15 10.78 1.79 5.51
CA SER A 15 10.06 1.92 6.79
C SER A 15 8.73 1.17 6.83
N ALA A 16 8.05 1.01 5.69
CA ALA A 16 6.78 0.27 5.61
C ALA A 16 6.98 -1.26 5.41
N GLN A 17 8.16 -1.69 4.96
CA GLN A 17 8.39 -3.08 4.55
C GLN A 17 8.17 -4.10 5.67
N GLY A 18 8.52 -3.77 6.91
CA GLY A 18 8.28 -4.64 8.07
C GLY A 18 6.79 -4.85 8.34
N GLU A 19 6.00 -3.78 8.26
CA GLU A 19 4.54 -3.85 8.46
C GLU A 19 3.85 -4.60 7.32
N ILE A 20 4.30 -4.42 6.07
CA ILE A 20 3.83 -5.21 4.92
C ILE A 20 4.04 -6.71 5.19
N LEU A 21 5.22 -7.11 5.67
CA LEU A 21 5.49 -8.51 5.99
C LEU A 21 4.52 -9.02 7.07
N LEU A 22 4.28 -8.25 8.11
CA LEU A 22 3.35 -8.62 9.19
C LEU A 22 1.91 -8.77 8.67
N ILE A 23 1.47 -7.91 7.76
CA ILE A 23 0.14 -8.02 7.11
C ILE A 23 -0.02 -9.39 6.46
N TYR A 24 0.95 -9.81 5.64
CA TYR A 24 0.87 -11.09 4.92
C TYR A 24 1.05 -12.32 5.82
N LEU A 25 1.80 -12.21 6.92
CA LEU A 25 1.94 -13.31 7.88
C LEU A 25 0.70 -13.46 8.78
N SER A 26 -0.02 -12.37 9.04
CA SER A 26 -1.14 -12.35 10.00
C SER A 26 -2.51 -12.54 9.33
N ASN A 27 -2.60 -12.48 8.01
CA ASN A 27 -3.86 -12.59 7.28
C ASN A 27 -3.85 -13.79 6.32
N ALA A 28 -4.85 -14.66 6.45
CA ALA A 28 -5.05 -15.79 5.53
C ALA A 28 -5.67 -15.36 4.19
N ASP A 29 -6.31 -14.18 4.15
CA ASP A 29 -6.92 -13.64 2.93
C ASP A 29 -5.94 -12.76 2.18
N LEU A 30 -5.50 -13.24 1.01
CA LEU A 30 -4.54 -12.54 0.17
C LEU A 30 -5.12 -11.24 -0.43
N ASN A 31 -6.42 -11.21 -0.75
CA ASN A 31 -7.03 -10.02 -1.31
C ASN A 31 -7.15 -8.93 -0.24
N LEU A 32 -7.51 -9.31 0.99
CA LEU A 32 -7.50 -8.37 2.11
C LEU A 32 -6.07 -7.88 2.41
N SER A 33 -5.09 -8.78 2.41
CA SER A 33 -3.68 -8.42 2.63
C SER A 33 -3.19 -7.35 1.64
N ARG A 34 -3.57 -7.49 0.36
CA ARG A 34 -3.26 -6.50 -0.68
C ARG A 34 -3.91 -5.14 -0.42
N VAL A 35 -5.17 -5.12 0.04
CA VAL A 35 -5.84 -3.86 0.39
C VAL A 35 -5.08 -3.13 1.50
N LEU A 36 -4.73 -3.87 2.57
CA LEU A 36 -4.01 -3.31 3.72
C LEU A 36 -2.59 -2.84 3.34
N GLU A 37 -1.88 -3.57 2.48
CA GLU A 37 -0.58 -3.15 1.94
C GLU A 37 -0.69 -1.81 1.20
N LYS A 38 -1.70 -1.64 0.34
CA LYS A 38 -1.87 -0.40 -0.43
C LYS A 38 -2.31 0.77 0.43
N ASP A 39 -3.16 0.54 1.42
CA ASP A 39 -3.54 1.55 2.41
C ASP A 39 -2.32 2.06 3.21
N LEU A 40 -1.48 1.12 3.68
CA LEU A 40 -0.23 1.45 4.37
C LEU A 40 0.72 2.28 3.48
N LEU A 41 0.92 1.86 2.23
CA LEU A 41 1.77 2.58 1.29
C LEU A 41 1.19 3.96 0.94
N MET A 42 -0.13 4.07 0.79
CA MET A 42 -0.79 5.37 0.62
C MET A 42 -0.47 6.31 1.79
N GLY A 43 -0.51 5.82 3.03
CA GLY A 43 -0.13 6.58 4.23
C GLY A 43 1.36 6.94 4.27
N ALA A 44 2.25 6.00 3.96
CA ALA A 44 3.71 6.21 3.94
C ALA A 44 4.14 7.29 2.93
N PHE A 45 3.37 7.47 1.86
CA PHE A 45 3.61 8.41 0.78
C PHE A 45 2.65 9.62 0.79
N LEU A 46 2.00 9.91 1.91
CA LEU A 46 1.12 11.08 2.06
C LEU A 46 1.81 12.39 1.62
N ASP A 47 1.06 13.22 0.89
CA ASP A 47 1.46 14.51 0.30
C ASP A 47 2.54 14.45 -0.79
N THR A 48 2.92 13.25 -1.22
CA THR A 48 3.91 13.02 -2.28
C THR A 48 3.26 12.67 -3.62
N ASP A 49 4.05 12.73 -4.68
CA ASP A 49 3.62 12.32 -6.01
C ASP A 49 3.21 10.85 -6.11
N PHE A 50 3.80 10.00 -5.27
CA PHE A 50 3.46 8.58 -5.17
C PHE A 50 2.12 8.30 -4.48
N GLN A 51 1.55 9.25 -3.72
CA GLN A 51 0.25 9.06 -3.07
C GLN A 51 -0.84 8.70 -4.09
N VAL A 52 -0.88 9.42 -5.22
CA VAL A 52 -1.89 9.21 -6.27
C VAL A 52 -1.78 7.82 -6.88
N TYR A 53 -0.55 7.34 -7.08
CA TYR A 53 -0.30 5.98 -7.53
C TYR A 53 -0.88 4.94 -6.56
N TYR A 54 -0.56 5.05 -5.27
CA TYR A 54 -1.05 4.10 -4.27
C TYR A 54 -2.57 4.20 -4.00
N VAL A 55 -3.18 5.37 -4.18
CA VAL A 55 -4.65 5.52 -4.19
C VAL A 55 -5.27 4.67 -5.30
N GLY A 56 -4.71 4.71 -6.51
CA GLY A 56 -5.18 3.89 -7.63
C GLY A 56 -5.06 2.39 -7.34
N GLU A 57 -3.88 1.97 -6.87
CA GLU A 57 -3.63 0.57 -6.49
C GLU A 57 -4.56 0.09 -5.36
N TYR A 58 -4.81 0.94 -4.36
CA TYR A 58 -5.75 0.66 -3.27
C TYR A 58 -7.17 0.41 -3.80
N LEU A 59 -7.68 1.26 -4.68
CA LEU A 59 -9.02 1.10 -5.25
C LEU A 59 -9.15 -0.20 -6.05
N ILE A 60 -8.14 -0.56 -6.83
CA ILE A 60 -8.10 -1.82 -7.58
C ILE A 60 -8.09 -3.02 -6.62
N ALA A 61 -7.23 -2.99 -5.59
CA ALA A 61 -7.16 -4.04 -4.58
C ALA A 61 -8.50 -4.19 -3.84
N LEU A 62 -9.15 -3.08 -3.49
CA LEU A 62 -10.44 -3.05 -2.81
C LEU A 62 -11.54 -3.67 -3.67
N GLN A 63 -11.60 -3.32 -4.96
CA GLN A 63 -12.55 -3.93 -5.90
C GLN A 63 -12.35 -5.44 -6.01
N ASN A 64 -11.10 -5.91 -6.07
CA ASN A 64 -10.78 -7.33 -6.13
C ASN A 64 -11.18 -8.06 -4.84
N TYR A 65 -10.95 -7.45 -3.68
CA TYR A 65 -11.39 -7.99 -2.40
C TYR A 65 -12.91 -8.11 -2.35
N ILE A 66 -13.65 -7.05 -2.68
CA ILE A 66 -15.12 -7.06 -2.72
C ILE A 66 -15.63 -8.17 -3.65
N ARG A 67 -15.08 -8.27 -4.87
CA ARG A 67 -15.44 -9.32 -5.84
C ARG A 67 -15.19 -10.73 -5.33
N SER A 68 -14.20 -10.94 -4.47
CA SER A 68 -13.91 -12.24 -3.87
C SER A 68 -14.84 -12.65 -2.73
N LYS A 69 -15.71 -11.75 -2.28
CA LYS A 69 -16.70 -11.97 -1.21
C LYS A 69 -18.14 -12.09 -1.71
N LEU A 70 -18.37 -11.80 -2.99
CA LEU A 70 -19.65 -11.97 -3.69
C LEU A 70 -19.71 -13.36 -4.32
#